data_AF-A0A7V1LPR0-F1
#
_entry.id   AF-A0A7V1LPR0-F1
#
_cell.length_a   1.000
_cell.length_b   1.000
_cell.length_c   1.000
_cell.angle_alpha   90.00
_cell.angle_beta   90.00
_cell.angle_gamma   90.00
#
_symmetry.space_group_name_H-M   'P 1'
#
loop_
_entity.id
_entity.type
_entity.pdbx_description
1 polymer ?
#
loop_
_entity_poly.entity_id
_entity_poly.type
_entity_poly.pdbx_seq_one_letter_code
_entity_poly.pdbx_strand_id
1 'polypeptide(L)' 'MCYTVYVLVSERDHRRYIGCTRDLSRRLEEHNRGLVKSTRH' A
#
# COMPACT_ATOMS: atom_id res chain seq x y z
N MET A 1 14.05 -14.33 -7.12
CA MET A 1 13.05 -13.26 -7.35
C MET A 1 12.65 -12.68 -6.00
N CYS A 2 13.01 -11.43 -5.73
CA CYS A 2 12.82 -10.81 -4.42
C CYS A 2 11.41 -10.23 -4.26
N TYR A 3 10.84 -10.37 -3.08
CA TYR A 3 9.60 -9.72 -2.68
C TYR A 3 9.92 -8.87 -1.46
N THR A 4 9.41 -7.64 -1.44
CA THR A 4 9.60 -6.70 -0.34
C THR A 4 8.32 -6.62 0.47
N VAL A 5 8.45 -6.83 1.78
CA VAL A 5 7.38 -6.60 2.75
C VAL A 5 7.47 -5.16 3.22
N TYR A 6 6.33 -4.47 3.30
CA TYR A 6 6.27 -3.07 3.68
C TYR A 6 5.09 -2.78 4.59
N VAL A 7 5.20 -1.66 5.32
CA VAL A 7 4.15 -1.12 6.17
C VAL A 7 3.95 0.34 5.77
N LEU A 8 2.75 0.67 5.29
CA LEU A 8 2.32 2.04 5.05
C LEU A 8 1.54 2.52 6.28
N VAL A 9 1.81 3.75 6.70
CA VAL A 9 1.05 4.41 7.76
C VAL A 9 0.30 5.57 7.12
N SER A 10 -1.02 5.57 7.26
CA SER A 10 -1.85 6.67 6.80
C SER A 10 -1.70 7.82 7.79
N GLU A 11 -1.27 8.99 7.31
CA GLU A 11 -1.12 10.19 8.14
C GLU A 11 -2.48 10.77 8.57
N ARG A 12 -3.56 10.43 7.86
CA ARG A 12 -4.91 10.94 8.13
C ARG A 12 -5.61 10.23 9.28
N ASP A 13 -5.52 8.90 9.33
CA ASP A 13 -6.24 8.06 10.28
C ASP A 13 -5.32 7.15 11.11
N HIS A 14 -3.99 7.31 10.96
CA HIS A 14 -2.95 6.56 11.66
C HIS A 14 -3.08 5.03 11.48
N ARG A 15 -3.83 4.58 10.46
CA ARG A 15 -3.98 3.16 10.15
C ARG A 15 -2.74 2.62 9.48
N ARG A 16 -2.45 1.35 9.76
CA ARG A 16 -1.28 0.64 9.26
C ARG A 16 -1.73 -0.37 8.22
N TYR A 17 -1.10 -0.34 7.05
CA TYR A 17 -1.35 -1.26 5.96
C TYR A 17 -0.09 -2.07 5.71
N ILE A 18 -0.20 -3.38 5.92
CA ILE A 18 0.90 -4.33 5.74
C ILE A 18 0.68 -5.04 4.41
N GLY A 19 1.72 -5.10 3.58
CA GLY A 19 1.64 -5.77 2.30
C GLY A 19 2.99 -6.29 1.83
N CYS A 20 2.95 -7.12 0.79
CA CYS A 20 4.13 -7.54 0.06
C CYS A 20 3.98 -7.18 -1.42
N THR A 21 5.08 -6.77 -2.05
CA THR A 21 5.12 -6.45 -3.48
C THR A 21 6.50 -6.74 -4.04
N ARG A 22 6.58 -6.90 -5.36
CA ARG A 22 7.87 -6.88 -6.08
C ARG A 22 8.27 -5.47 -6.49
N ASP A 23 7.31 -4.55 -6.52
CA ASP A 23 7.48 -3.18 -6.97
C ASP A 23 6.75 -2.25 -5.97
N LEU A 24 7.54 -1.56 -5.17
CA LEU A 24 7.06 -0.62 -4.15
C LEU A 24 6.48 0.65 -4.76
N SER A 25 7.14 1.20 -5.79
CA SER A 25 6.74 2.44 -6.45
C SER A 25 5.36 2.30 -7.08
N ARG A 26 5.16 1.23 -7.86
CA ARG A 26 3.86 0.93 -8.47
C ARG A 26 2.77 0.74 -7.41
N ARG A 27 3.09 0.02 -6.33
CA ARG A 27 2.12 -0.27 -5.27
C ARG A 27 1.71 0.96 -4.47
N LEU A 28 2.63 1.90 -4.25
CA LEU A 28 2.36 3.17 -3.59
C LEU A 28 1.44 4.05 -4.46
N GLU A 29 1.69 4.15 -5.77
CA GLU A 29 0.79 4.87 -6.67
C GLU A 29 -0.61 4.25 -6.73
N GLU A 30 -0.71 2.93 -6.85
CA GLU A 30 -2.00 2.22 -6.84
C GLU A 30 -2.77 2.45 -5.53
N HIS A 31 -2.07 2.49 -4.39
CA HIS A 31 -2.66 2.81 -3.10
C HIS A 31 -3.15 4.26 -3.03
N ASN A 32 -2.36 5.22 -3.50
CA ASN A 32 -2.73 6.64 -3.48
C ASN A 32 -3.86 6.95 -4.46
N ARG A 33 -3.95 6.23 -5.59
CA ARG A 33 -5.06 6.35 -6.56
C ARG A 33 -6.37 5.70 -6.08
N GLY A 34 -6.38 5.03 -4.93
CA GLY A 34 -7.58 4.37 -4.40
C GLY A 34 -8.05 3.15 -5.20
N LEU A 35 -7.19 2.58 -6.06
CA LEU A 35 -7.49 1.45 -6.94
C LEU A 35 -7.38 0.09 -6.24
N VAL A 36 -7.04 0.08 -4.94
CA VAL A 36 -6.94 -1.13 -4.12
C VAL A 36 -8.24 -1.39 -3.36
N LYS A 37 -8.67 -2.67 -3.29
CA LYS A 37 -9.91 -3.09 -2.60
C LYS A 37 -10.07 -2.54 -1.17
N SER A 38 -8.97 -2.21 -0.50
CA SER A 38 -8.93 -1.66 0.87
C SER A 38 -9.29 -0.17 0.99
N THR A 39 -9.46 0.56 -0.11
CA THR A 39 -9.92 1.98 -0.13
C THR A 39 -11.33 2.16 -0.69
N ARG A 40 -12.03 1.06 -1.03
CA ARG A 40 -13.40 1.10 -1.56
C ARG A 40 -14.39 1.10 -0.38
N HIS A 41 -14.84 2.29 0.03
CA HIS A 41 -16.03 2.46 0.87
C HIS A 41 -17.30 2.24 0.07
#